data_AF-A0A6P2B120-F1
#
_entry.id   AF-A0A6P2B120-F1
#
_cell.length_a   1.000
_cell.length_b   1.000
_cell.length_c   1.000
_cell.angle_alpha   90.00
_cell.angle_beta   90.00
_cell.angle_gamma   90.00
#
_symmetry.space_group_name_H-M   'P 1'
#
loop_
_entity.id
_entity.type
_entity.pdbx_description
1 polymer ?
#
loop_
_entity_poly.entity_id
_entity_poly.type
_entity_poly.pdbx_seq_one_letter_code
_entity_poly.pdbx_strand_id
1 'polypeptide(L)'
;MTAYVNGQLSPAARSRVARYIDAYPVCYAEYTRHRDLQRELAATIPALGRPDSARLDKIWANVSREMQTPGPMRYARPAQRRLTVCAVLTVLLMFFLLGLFRVDVPLTGGQASPDAWQVAAATSAPVQIPARTASATPAPDQNGDWIEITDPAATAQTPPAAITPDQSD
;
A
#
# COMPACT_ATOMS: atom_id res chain seq x y z
N MET A 1 7.41 -15.81 -8.12
CA MET A 1 7.56 -16.13 -6.68
C MET A 1 6.48 -15.47 -5.82
N THR A 2 6.26 -14.16 -5.94
CA THR A 2 5.24 -13.39 -5.20
C THR A 2 3.83 -13.97 -5.24
N ALA A 3 3.33 -14.40 -6.41
CA ALA A 3 2.01 -15.03 -6.53
C ALA A 3 1.86 -16.34 -5.72
N TYR A 4 2.96 -17.07 -5.48
CA TYR A 4 2.98 -18.30 -4.69
C TYR A 4 2.86 -18.01 -3.20
N VAL A 5 3.63 -17.02 -2.73
CA VAL A 5 3.61 -16.55 -1.34
C VAL A 5 2.24 -15.94 -1.00
N ASN A 6 1.65 -15.15 -1.90
CA ASN A 6 0.33 -14.54 -1.72
C ASN A 6 -0.85 -15.51 -1.93
N GLY A 7 -0.58 -16.76 -2.33
CA GLY A 7 -1.63 -17.76 -2.57
C GLY A 7 -2.56 -17.48 -3.75
N GLN A 8 -2.10 -16.72 -4.74
CA GLN A 8 -2.90 -16.36 -5.94
C GLN A 8 -2.79 -17.40 -7.07
N LEU A 9 -1.97 -18.45 -6.89
CA LEU A 9 -1.84 -19.54 -7.85
C LEU A 9 -2.91 -20.61 -7.66
N SER A 10 -3.37 -21.18 -8.77
CA SER A 10 -4.24 -22.37 -8.75
C SER A 10 -3.54 -23.56 -8.07
N PRO A 11 -4.28 -24.53 -7.52
CA PRO A 11 -3.69 -25.68 -6.81
C PRO A 11 -2.67 -26.45 -7.66
N ALA A 12 -2.96 -26.66 -8.95
CA ALA A 12 -2.06 -27.33 -9.88
C ALA A 12 -0.76 -26.55 -10.08
N ALA A 13 -0.83 -25.24 -10.28
CA ALA A 13 0.35 -24.39 -10.47
C ALA A 13 1.17 -24.29 -9.17
N ARG A 14 0.50 -24.26 -8.02
CA ARG A 14 1.15 -24.27 -6.70
C ARG A 14 2.00 -25.53 -6.49
N SER A 15 1.48 -26.70 -6.86
CA SER A 15 2.22 -27.97 -6.73
C SER A 15 3.48 -28.03 -7.62
N ARG A 16 3.46 -27.38 -8.79
CA ARG A 16 4.62 -27.30 -9.70
C ARG A 16 5.69 -26.36 -9.13
N VAL A 17 5.27 -25.20 -8.65
CA VAL A 17 6.19 -24.22 -8.03
C VAL A 17 6.79 -24.78 -6.74
N ALA A 18 6.02 -25.50 -5.91
CA ALA A 18 6.53 -26.15 -4.71
C ALA A 18 7.69 -27.11 -5.03
N ARG A 19 7.50 -28.01 -6.00
CA ARG A 19 8.57 -28.92 -6.46
C ARG A 19 9.80 -28.18 -6.98
N TYR A 20 9.61 -27.05 -7.67
CA TYR A 20 10.71 -26.22 -8.16
C TYR A 20 11.49 -25.55 -7.02
N ILE A 21 10.79 -25.12 -5.96
CA ILE A 21 11.42 -24.56 -4.76
C ILE A 21 12.24 -25.62 -4.03
N ASP A 22 11.72 -26.85 -3.96
CA ASP A 22 12.41 -27.97 -3.30
C ASP A 22 13.65 -28.42 -4.09
N ALA A 23 13.62 -28.34 -5.42
CA ALA A 23 14.71 -28.77 -6.29
C ALA A 23 15.87 -27.76 -6.39
N TYR A 24 15.60 -26.46 -6.24
CA TYR A 24 16.60 -25.40 -6.45
C TYR A 24 16.79 -24.53 -5.20
N PRO A 25 17.96 -24.60 -4.51
CA PRO A 25 18.18 -23.90 -3.23
C PRO A 25 18.13 -22.38 -3.34
N VAL A 26 18.48 -21.82 -4.50
CA VAL A 26 18.38 -20.38 -4.78
C VAL A 26 16.93 -19.90 -4.70
N CYS A 27 15.99 -20.69 -5.22
CA CYS A 27 14.57 -20.38 -5.17
C CYS A 27 14.01 -20.49 -3.75
N TYR A 28 14.53 -21.43 -2.95
CA TYR A 28 14.19 -21.55 -1.54
C TYR A 28 14.69 -20.34 -0.71
N ALA A 29 15.87 -19.81 -1.01
CA ALA A 29 16.37 -18.60 -0.36
C ALA A 29 15.47 -17.39 -0.64
N GLU A 30 15.07 -17.19 -1.90
CA GLU A 30 14.12 -16.13 -2.28
C GLU A 30 12.74 -16.32 -1.65
N TYR A 31 12.25 -17.56 -1.58
CA TYR A 31 11.01 -17.88 -0.86
C TYR A 31 11.06 -17.41 0.59
N THR A 32 12.15 -17.77 1.29
CA THR A 32 12.36 -17.49 2.70
C THR A 32 12.44 -15.98 2.93
N ARG A 33 13.20 -15.26 2.10
CA ARG A 33 13.31 -13.79 2.13
C ARG A 33 11.96 -13.11 2.00
N HIS A 34 11.11 -13.55 1.05
CA HIS A 34 9.77 -12.99 0.89
C HIS A 34 8.86 -13.26 2.09
N ARG A 35 8.99 -14.44 2.70
CA ARG A 35 8.20 -14.82 3.88
C ARG A 35 8.60 -14.01 5.11
N ASP A 36 9.90 -13.78 5.31
CA ASP A 36 10.41 -12.98 6.42
C ASP A 36 9.97 -11.52 6.28
N LEU A 37 10.05 -10.97 5.06
CA LEU A 37 9.56 -9.63 4.77
C LEU A 37 8.05 -9.49 5.04
N GLN A 38 7.24 -10.49 4.68
CA GLN A 38 5.81 -10.47 5.02
C GLN A 38 5.57 -10.51 6.53
N ARG A 39 6.37 -11.29 7.28
CA ARG A 39 6.27 -11.36 8.74
C ARG A 39 6.68 -10.03 9.38
N GLU A 40 7.75 -9.42 8.89
CA GLU A 40 8.21 -8.11 9.34
C GLU A 40 7.16 -7.03 9.06
N LEU A 41 6.62 -6.98 7.83
CA LEU A 41 5.53 -6.05 7.50
C LEU A 41 4.29 -6.28 8.37
N ALA A 42 3.92 -7.54 8.62
CA ALA A 42 2.79 -7.87 9.49
C ALA A 42 3.02 -7.48 10.96
N ALA A 43 4.28 -7.41 11.41
CA ALA A 43 4.64 -7.00 12.75
C ALA A 43 4.77 -5.47 12.88
N THR A 44 5.33 -4.81 11.87
CA THR A 44 5.66 -3.38 11.89
C THR A 44 4.48 -2.50 11.48
N ILE A 45 3.62 -2.97 10.57
CA ILE A 45 2.42 -2.22 10.19
C ILE A 45 1.39 -2.42 11.31
N PRO A 46 1.04 -1.36 12.08
CA PRO A 46 -0.10 -1.43 12.98
C PRO A 46 -1.30 -1.90 12.15
N ALA A 47 -2.27 -2.59 12.73
CA ALA A 47 -3.47 -3.07 12.03
C ALA A 47 -4.42 -1.92 11.55
N LEU A 48 -3.85 -0.86 10.98
CA LEU A 48 -4.47 0.19 10.19
C LEU A 48 -5.24 -0.48 9.06
N GLY A 49 -6.56 -0.56 9.22
CA GLY A 49 -7.44 -1.06 8.18
C GLY A 49 -7.86 -2.53 8.31
N ARG A 50 -7.64 -3.19 9.45
CA ARG A 50 -8.53 -4.30 9.87
C ARG A 50 -9.62 -3.72 10.75
N PRO A 51 -10.70 -3.16 10.18
CA PRO A 51 -11.83 -2.78 11.01
C PRO A 51 -12.35 -4.03 11.69
N ASP A 52 -12.55 -3.93 13.01
CA ASP A 52 -13.27 -4.93 13.78
C ASP A 52 -14.59 -5.24 13.05
N SER A 53 -14.79 -6.48 12.63
CA SER A 53 -15.98 -6.89 11.87
C SER A 53 -17.25 -6.55 12.63
N ALA A 54 -17.23 -6.66 13.97
CA ALA A 54 -18.34 -6.27 14.81
C ALA A 54 -18.62 -4.76 14.77
N ARG A 55 -17.59 -3.93 14.54
CA ARG A 55 -17.74 -2.48 14.38
C ARG A 55 -18.30 -2.12 13.00
N LEU A 56 -17.89 -2.82 11.94
CA LEU A 56 -18.48 -2.66 10.61
C LEU A 56 -19.95 -3.04 10.59
N ASP A 57 -20.32 -4.17 11.19
CA ASP A 57 -21.71 -4.62 11.25
C ASP A 57 -22.60 -3.60 11.96
N LYS A 58 -22.11 -2.97 13.03
CA LYS A 58 -22.83 -1.89 13.72
C LYS A 58 -23.00 -0.65 12.86
N ILE A 59 -21.97 -0.25 12.12
CA ILE A 59 -22.05 0.89 11.20
C ILE A 59 -23.06 0.58 10.10
N TRP A 60 -22.99 -0.62 9.52
CA TRP A 60 -23.90 -1.06 8.47
C TRP A 60 -25.35 -1.18 8.96
N ALA A 61 -25.57 -1.68 10.18
CA ALA A 61 -26.88 -1.72 10.82
C ALA A 61 -27.47 -0.31 11.02
N ASN A 62 -26.65 0.67 11.39
CA ASN A 62 -27.11 2.06 11.52
C ASN A 62 -27.47 2.68 10.17
N VAL A 63 -26.64 2.47 9.14
CA VAL A 63 -26.89 2.98 7.78
C VAL A 63 -28.16 2.37 7.19
N SER A 64 -28.31 1.05 7.29
CA SER A 64 -29.51 0.36 6.81
C SER A 64 -30.78 0.81 7.55
N ARG A 65 -30.68 1.06 8.87
CA ARG A 65 -31.78 1.63 9.65
C ARG A 65 -32.15 3.03 9.18
N GLU A 66 -31.16 3.88 8.89
CA GLU A 66 -31.40 5.23 8.37
C GLU A 66 -32.05 5.21 6.99
N MET A 67 -31.61 4.29 6.11
CA MET A 67 -32.21 4.11 4.77
C MET A 67 -33.64 3.56 4.82
N GLN A 68 -33.95 2.67 5.76
CA GLN A 68 -35.26 2.04 5.89
C GLN A 68 -36.28 2.88 6.66
N THR A 69 -35.84 3.92 7.38
CA THR A 69 -36.75 4.81 8.08
C THR A 69 -37.16 5.90 7.09
N PRO A 70 -38.36 5.88 6.47
CA PRO A 70 -38.88 7.07 5.82
C PRO A 70 -38.89 8.14 6.91
N GLY A 71 -38.01 9.14 6.75
CA GLY A 71 -37.72 10.08 7.81
C GLY A 71 -39.04 10.56 8.40
N PRO A 72 -39.24 10.51 9.73
CA PRO A 72 -40.43 11.10 10.29
C PRO A 72 -40.41 12.53 9.76
N MET A 73 -41.43 12.90 8.98
CA MET A 73 -41.76 14.30 8.81
C MET A 73 -41.96 14.77 10.24
N ARG A 74 -40.88 15.26 10.85
CA ARG A 74 -40.90 15.93 12.13
C ARG A 74 -41.74 17.14 11.80
N TYR A 75 -43.06 17.01 12.01
CA TYR A 75 -43.95 18.14 12.14
C TYR A 75 -43.23 19.02 13.15
N ALA A 76 -42.56 20.05 12.63
CA ALA A 76 -41.73 20.92 13.42
C ALA A 76 -42.65 21.43 14.49
N ARG A 77 -42.42 21.01 15.75
CA ARG A 77 -43.27 21.43 16.85
C ARG A 77 -43.32 22.96 16.77
N PRO A 78 -44.50 23.59 16.80
CA PRO A 78 -44.62 25.03 16.58
C PRO A 78 -43.71 25.85 17.52
N ALA A 79 -43.36 25.28 18.68
CA ALA A 79 -42.35 25.81 19.59
C ALA A 79 -40.93 25.91 18.99
N GLN A 80 -40.45 24.90 18.24
CA GLN A 80 -39.14 24.96 17.57
C GLN A 80 -39.12 25.97 16.44
N ARG A 81 -40.23 26.14 15.70
CA ARG A 81 -40.33 27.17 14.65
C ARG A 81 -40.28 28.58 15.24
N ARG A 82 -40.89 28.81 16.41
CA ARG A 82 -40.78 30.09 17.12
C ARG A 82 -39.34 30.35 17.58
N LEU A 83 -38.67 29.32 18.07
CA LEU A 83 -37.30 29.44 18.58
C LEU A 83 -36.28 29.69 17.45
N THR A 84 -36.42 29.02 16.30
CA THR A 84 -35.58 29.29 15.13
C THR A 84 -35.84 30.68 14.53
N VAL A 85 -37.11 31.12 14.47
CA VAL A 85 -37.44 32.48 14.03
C VAL A 85 -36.85 33.52 14.98
N CYS A 86 -36.98 33.35 16.30
CA CYS A 86 -36.35 34.24 17.28
C CYS A 86 -34.82 34.26 17.11
N ALA A 87 -34.17 33.10 16.97
CA ALA A 87 -32.73 33.01 16.78
C ALA A 87 -32.27 33.74 15.51
N VAL A 88 -32.94 33.52 14.37
CA VAL A 88 -32.64 34.21 13.11
C VAL A 88 -32.82 35.72 13.28
N LEU A 89 -33.90 36.16 13.92
CA LEU A 89 -34.18 37.58 14.15
C LEU A 89 -33.12 38.22 15.06
N THR A 90 -32.64 37.52 16.09
CA THR A 90 -31.54 38.01 16.95
C THR A 90 -30.21 38.12 16.20
N VAL A 91 -29.88 37.17 15.33
CA VAL A 91 -28.66 37.22 14.51
C VAL A 91 -28.73 38.37 13.50
N LEU A 92 -29.90 38.55 12.87
CA LEU A 92 -30.12 39.62 11.89
C LEU A 92 -30.09 41.01 12.56
N LEU A 93 -30.70 41.13 13.74
CA LEU A 93 -30.63 42.34 14.57
C LEU A 93 -29.18 42.63 15.00
N MET A 94 -28.43 41.61 15.44
CA MET A 94 -27.02 41.76 15.81
C MET A 94 -26.20 42.26 14.63
N PHE A 95 -26.40 41.69 13.44
CA PHE A 95 -25.69 42.08 12.21
C PHE A 95 -26.08 43.50 11.76
N PHE A 96 -27.35 43.87 11.90
CA PHE A 96 -27.84 45.21 11.60
C PHE A 96 -27.29 46.26 12.57
N LEU A 97 -27.24 45.93 13.88
CA LEU A 97 -26.61 46.77 14.89
C LEU A 97 -25.10 46.91 14.64
N LEU A 98 -24.39 45.83 14.31
CA LEU A 98 -22.98 45.90 13.89
C LEU A 98 -22.78 46.72 12.60
N GLY A 99 -23.75 46.69 11.69
CA GLY A 99 -23.71 47.48 10.45
C GLY A 99 -23.95 48.98 10.68
N LEU A 100 -24.80 49.33 11.65
CA LEU A 100 -25.06 50.71 12.06
C LEU A 100 -23.97 51.25 12.98
N PHE A 101 -23.49 50.44 13.92
CA PHE A 101 -22.24 50.65 14.63
C PHE A 101 -21.08 50.22 13.73
N ARG A 102 -20.90 50.93 12.61
CA ARG A 102 -19.58 51.06 11.99
C ARG A 102 -18.69 51.76 13.03
N VAL A 103 -18.23 50.99 14.01
CA VAL A 103 -17.09 51.35 14.84
C VAL A 103 -15.97 51.45 13.83
N ASP A 104 -15.60 52.68 13.48
CA ASP A 104 -14.30 52.96 12.90
C ASP A 104 -13.29 52.44 13.91
N VAL A 105 -12.97 51.15 13.83
CA VAL A 105 -11.79 50.58 14.45
C VAL A 105 -10.67 51.18 13.62
N PRO A 106 -9.91 52.17 14.12
CA PRO A 106 -8.69 52.53 13.44
C PRO A 106 -7.85 51.26 13.45
N LEU A 107 -7.74 50.62 12.28
CA LEU A 107 -6.65 49.70 12.03
C LEU A 107 -5.40 50.58 12.11
N THR A 108 -4.87 50.76 13.31
CA THR A 108 -3.50 51.20 13.51
C THR A 108 -2.66 50.20 12.76
N GLY A 109 -2.22 50.61 11.57
CA GLY A 109 -1.44 49.81 10.66
C GLY A 109 -0.18 49.35 11.36
N GLY A 110 -0.22 48.13 11.89
CA GLY A 110 0.97 47.33 12.11
C GLY A 110 1.54 47.05 10.73
N GLN A 111 2.48 47.89 10.32
CA GLN A 111 3.32 47.74 9.14
C GLN A 111 4.07 46.41 9.27
N ALA A 112 3.47 45.33 8.79
CA ALA A 112 4.13 44.05 8.64
C ALA A 112 5.18 44.22 7.55
N SER A 113 6.43 44.40 7.98
CA SER A 113 7.60 44.44 7.12
C SER A 113 7.67 43.14 6.31
N PRO A 114 7.60 43.16 4.97
CA PRO A 114 7.63 41.97 4.15
C PRO A 114 9.08 41.59 3.86
N ASP A 115 9.86 41.19 4.86
CA ASP A 115 11.24 40.72 4.66
C ASP A 115 11.65 39.74 5.77
N ALA A 116 11.12 38.51 5.74
CA ALA A 116 11.60 37.46 6.65
C ALA A 116 11.45 36.01 6.14
N TRP A 117 11.03 35.75 4.89
CA TRP A 117 11.02 34.39 4.32
C TRP A 117 12.04 34.18 3.19
N GLN A 118 12.95 35.14 2.96
CA GLN A 118 14.21 34.87 2.25
C GLN A 118 15.28 34.38 3.23
N VAL A 119 15.07 33.19 3.78
CA VAL A 119 16.18 32.39 4.31
C VAL A 119 16.19 31.07 3.56
N ALA A 120 17.29 30.86 2.84
CA ALA A 120 17.75 29.60 2.29
C ALA A 120 16.90 29.00 1.15
N ALA A 121 16.89 29.68 0.01
CA ALA A 121 17.25 28.96 -1.22
C ALA A 121 18.70 28.52 -1.05
N ALA A 122 18.90 27.46 -0.25
CA ALA A 122 20.14 26.72 -0.24
C ALA A 122 20.35 26.29 -1.68
N THR A 123 21.37 26.89 -2.29
CA THR A 123 22.10 26.40 -3.43
C THR A 123 22.12 24.87 -3.36
N SER A 124 21.16 24.23 -4.03
CA SER A 124 21.40 22.93 -4.60
C SER A 124 22.44 23.19 -5.67
N ALA A 125 23.71 23.20 -5.24
CA ALA A 125 24.78 22.87 -6.14
C ALA A 125 24.29 21.62 -6.88
N PRO A 126 24.30 21.59 -8.22
CA PRO A 126 24.14 20.32 -8.89
C PRO A 126 25.20 19.43 -8.26
N VAL A 127 24.75 18.38 -7.56
CA VAL A 127 25.60 17.23 -7.31
C VAL A 127 26.01 16.81 -8.70
N GLN A 128 27.22 17.23 -9.09
CA GLN A 128 27.96 16.61 -10.16
C GLN A 128 28.14 15.19 -9.67
N ILE A 129 27.18 14.34 -10.03
CA ILE A 129 27.42 12.91 -10.12
C ILE A 129 28.65 12.87 -11.02
N PRO A 130 29.84 12.49 -10.51
CA PRO A 130 30.96 12.26 -11.41
C PRO A 130 30.41 11.28 -12.41
N ALA A 131 30.43 11.67 -13.69
CA ALA A 131 30.20 10.78 -14.79
C ALA A 131 31.10 9.59 -14.49
N ARG A 132 30.47 8.53 -13.97
CA ARG A 132 31.12 7.25 -13.78
C ARG A 132 31.47 6.90 -15.20
N THR A 133 32.75 7.09 -15.52
CA THR A 133 33.36 6.60 -16.73
C THR A 133 32.76 5.22 -16.91
N ALA A 134 31.92 5.10 -17.93
CA ALA A 134 31.53 3.80 -18.43
C ALA A 134 32.87 3.17 -18.82
N SER A 135 33.44 2.41 -17.90
CA SER A 135 34.34 1.34 -18.27
C SER A 135 33.51 0.54 -19.26
N ALA A 136 33.86 0.72 -20.52
CA ALA A 136 33.44 -0.10 -21.62
C ALA A 136 33.53 -1.55 -21.15
N THR A 137 32.39 -2.12 -20.80
CA THR A 137 32.23 -3.56 -20.88
C THR A 137 32.25 -3.82 -22.38
N PRO A 138 33.23 -4.58 -22.88
CA PRO A 138 33.31 -4.90 -24.29
C PRO A 138 31.98 -5.53 -24.71
N ALA A 139 31.49 -5.07 -25.86
CA ALA A 139 30.32 -5.62 -26.51
C ALA A 139 30.41 -7.16 -26.55
N PRO A 140 29.35 -7.89 -26.15
CA PRO A 140 29.20 -9.24 -26.66
C PRO A 140 29.03 -9.12 -28.16
N ASP A 141 29.93 -9.79 -28.87
CA ASP A 141 29.86 -10.00 -30.29
C ASP A 141 28.49 -10.55 -30.67
N GLN A 142 27.74 -9.76 -31.43
CA GLN A 142 26.80 -10.32 -32.39
C GLN A 142 27.62 -10.99 -33.49
N ASN A 143 28.19 -12.15 -33.19
CA ASN A 143 28.67 -13.07 -34.19
C ASN A 143 27.98 -14.41 -33.91
N GLY A 144 27.17 -14.83 -34.86
CA GLY A 144 26.37 -16.04 -34.73
C GLY A 144 27.27 -17.24 -34.49
N ASP A 145 27.11 -17.84 -33.32
CA ASP A 145 27.48 -19.23 -33.11
C ASP A 145 26.31 -19.87 -32.37
N TRP A 146 25.39 -20.42 -33.17
CA TRP A 146 24.40 -21.35 -32.69
C TRP A 146 25.20 -22.54 -32.18
N ILE A 147 25.45 -22.58 -30.87
CA ILE A 147 25.88 -23.82 -30.24
C ILE A 147 24.69 -24.76 -30.38
N GLU A 148 24.76 -25.51 -31.47
CA GLU A 148 24.19 -26.81 -31.67
C GLU A 148 24.54 -27.63 -30.43
N ILE A 149 23.63 -27.63 -29.45
CA ILE A 149 23.62 -28.61 -28.38
C ILE A 149 23.25 -29.92 -29.07
N THR A 150 24.26 -30.54 -29.66
CA THR A 150 24.24 -31.92 -30.09
C THR A 150 24.09 -32.74 -28.81
N ASP A 151 22.98 -33.45 -28.71
CA ASP A 151 22.84 -34.61 -27.84
C ASP A 151 24.08 -35.50 -27.97
N PRO A 152 24.86 -35.76 -26.90
CA PRO A 152 25.48 -37.05 -26.77
C PRO A 152 24.42 -37.99 -26.21
N ALA A 153 23.86 -38.74 -27.15
CA ALA A 153 23.27 -40.04 -26.93
C ALA A 153 23.87 -40.78 -25.72
N ALA A 154 22.96 -41.31 -24.91
CA ALA A 154 22.99 -42.69 -24.44
C ALA A 154 24.40 -43.26 -24.14
N THR A 155 24.83 -43.16 -22.88
CA THR A 155 25.63 -44.24 -22.30
C THR A 155 24.86 -44.83 -21.15
N ALA A 156 24.47 -46.08 -21.34
CA ALA A 156 23.69 -46.91 -20.44
C ALA A 156 24.29 -46.93 -19.03
N GLN A 157 23.48 -46.55 -18.03
CA GLN A 157 23.73 -46.92 -16.65
C GLN A 157 23.33 -48.39 -16.46
N THR A 158 24.36 -49.22 -16.34
CA THR A 158 24.30 -50.59 -15.83
C THR A 158 23.63 -50.62 -14.44
N PRO A 159 22.62 -51.47 -14.21
CA PRO A 159 22.03 -51.63 -12.88
C PRO A 159 23.00 -52.36 -11.93
N PRO A 160 23.13 -51.95 -10.65
CA PRO A 160 23.87 -52.72 -9.67
C PRO A 160 23.13 -54.03 -9.36
N ALA A 161 23.91 -55.12 -9.37
CA ALA A 161 23.48 -56.47 -9.07
C ALA A 161 22.77 -56.57 -7.72
N ALA A 162 21.64 -57.28 -7.74
CA ALA A 162 20.94 -57.73 -6.55
C ALA A 162 21.85 -58.63 -5.71
N ILE A 163 22.08 -58.26 -4.46
CA ILE A 163 22.69 -59.11 -3.45
C ILE A 163 21.57 -59.96 -2.87
N THR A 164 21.49 -61.22 -3.29
CA THR A 164 20.69 -62.27 -2.64
C THR A 164 21.46 -62.74 -1.40
N PRO A 165 20.90 -62.64 -0.19
CA PRO A 165 21.36 -63.46 0.93
C PRO A 165 20.62 -64.80 0.86
N ASP A 166 21.36 -65.89 0.63
CA ASP A 166 20.82 -67.23 0.83
C ASP A 166 21.54 -67.91 2.00
N GLN A 167 20.71 -68.54 2.80
CA GLN A 167 20.92 -69.03 4.16
C GLN A 167 21.63 -70.39 4.17
N SER A 168 22.61 -70.50 5.06
CA SER A 168 22.86 -71.60 6.01
C SER A 168 22.24 -72.99 5.72
N ASP A 169 23.14 -73.97 5.58
CA ASP A 169 23.02 -75.30 6.21
C ASP A 169 23.97 -75.39 7.42
#